data_AF-A0AAP8T875-F1
#
_entry.id   AF-A0AAP8T875-F1
#
_cell.length_a   1.000
_cell.length_b   1.000
_cell.length_c   1.000
_cell.angle_alpha   90.00
_cell.angle_beta   90.00
_cell.angle_gamma   90.00
#
_symmetry.space_group_name_H-M   'P 1'
#
loop_
_entity.id
_entity.type
_entity.pdbx_description
1 polymer ?
#
loop_
_entity_poly.entity_id
_entity_poly.type
_entity_poly.pdbx_seq_one_letter_code
_entity_poly.pdbx_strand_id
1 'polypeptide(L)'
;MIDPATGMKAGERYTIDSLERTRHFPGFFLDGKYYLGPELMTAIGWLEGKQFYYDELDPTGEPVFPDRLAGTVEDLTLTLADGARLPLNEMPYRADVDSPASPSSLTPSSSRHRPAPASDQLGVEGVRMSGKHPYPILLAAGAALMLGILLGVKQANRLPARKPR
;
A
#
# COMPACT_ATOMS: atom_id res chain seq x y z
N MET A 1 11.80 -1.41 -14.31
CA MET A 1 10.58 -1.30 -15.13
C MET A 1 9.78 -2.57 -14.91
N ILE A 2 8.47 -2.47 -14.67
CA ILE A 2 7.62 -3.66 -14.53
C ILE A 2 7.65 -4.42 -15.86
N ASP A 3 7.73 -5.75 -15.78
CA ASP A 3 7.66 -6.61 -16.97
C ASP A 3 6.27 -6.49 -17.62
N PRO A 4 6.17 -6.11 -18.91
CA PRO A 4 4.88 -5.97 -19.60
C PRO A 4 4.01 -7.24 -19.56
N ALA A 5 4.61 -8.43 -19.48
CA ALA A 5 3.88 -9.69 -19.42
C ALA A 5 3.06 -9.85 -18.13
N THR A 6 3.35 -9.06 -17.09
CA THR A 6 2.52 -9.04 -15.87
C THR A 6 1.13 -8.46 -16.10
N GLY A 7 0.94 -7.68 -17.17
CA GLY A 7 -0.29 -6.93 -17.45
C GLY A 7 -0.47 -5.66 -16.60
N MET A 8 0.41 -5.41 -15.62
CA MET A 8 0.33 -4.23 -14.77
C MET A 8 0.94 -3.01 -15.43
N LYS A 9 0.38 -1.85 -15.10
CA LYS A 9 0.88 -0.54 -15.55
C LYS A 9 1.65 0.15 -14.45
N ALA A 10 2.67 0.93 -14.84
CA ALA A 10 3.41 1.77 -13.90
C ALA A 10 2.48 2.85 -13.32
N GLY A 11 2.63 3.15 -12.03
CA GLY A 11 1.83 4.10 -11.27
C GLY A 11 0.47 3.58 -10.79
N GLU A 12 0.00 2.44 -11.30
CA GLU A 12 -1.28 1.86 -10.92
C GLU A 12 -1.15 0.87 -9.76
N ARG A 13 -2.24 0.72 -8.99
CA ARG A 13 -2.30 -0.23 -7.87
C ARG A 13 -3.07 -1.47 -8.25
N TYR A 14 -2.61 -2.63 -7.79
CA TYR A 14 -3.30 -3.91 -8.02
C TYR A 14 -3.42 -4.74 -6.74
N THR A 15 -4.62 -5.14 -6.36
CA THR A 15 -4.86 -6.08 -5.25
C THR A 15 -4.94 -7.51 -5.78
N ILE A 16 -4.59 -8.48 -4.93
CA ILE A 16 -4.75 -9.90 -5.24
C ILE A 16 -6.09 -10.35 -4.66
N ASP A 17 -6.99 -10.82 -5.51
CA ASP A 17 -8.23 -11.44 -5.07
C ASP A 17 -7.93 -12.82 -4.50
N SER A 18 -8.13 -12.95 -3.20
CA SER A 18 -7.95 -14.22 -2.50
C SER A 18 -9.19 -15.09 -2.69
N LEU A 19 -9.00 -16.32 -3.19
CA LEU A 19 -10.06 -17.32 -3.26
C LEU A 19 -10.16 -18.09 -1.94
N GLU A 20 -11.32 -18.69 -1.67
CA GLU A 20 -11.51 -19.55 -0.50
C GLU A 20 -10.42 -20.64 -0.44
N ARG A 21 -9.84 -20.85 0.76
CA ARG A 21 -8.78 -21.85 1.05
C ARG A 21 -7.40 -21.56 0.44
N THR A 22 -7.21 -20.40 -0.19
CA THR A 22 -5.88 -19.94 -0.60
C THR A 22 -5.29 -18.98 0.42
N ARG A 23 -3.98 -18.72 0.33
CA ARG A 23 -3.34 -17.71 1.17
C ARG A 23 -3.97 -16.34 0.89
N HIS A 24 -4.24 -15.60 1.97
CA HIS A 24 -4.71 -14.23 1.87
C HIS A 24 -3.54 -13.27 1.65
N PHE A 25 -3.73 -12.33 0.72
CA PHE A 25 -2.76 -11.30 0.36
C PHE A 25 -3.40 -9.92 0.61
N PRO A 26 -3.23 -9.34 1.82
CA PRO A 26 -3.99 -8.16 2.26
C PRO A 26 -3.55 -6.83 1.62
N GLY A 27 -2.45 -6.84 0.89
CA GLY A 27 -1.82 -5.66 0.31
C GLY A 27 -2.11 -5.44 -1.17
N PHE A 28 -1.30 -4.59 -1.79
CA PHE A 28 -1.38 -4.25 -3.21
C PHE A 28 0.00 -4.10 -3.83
N PHE A 29 0.09 -4.37 -5.13
CA PHE A 29 1.23 -3.99 -5.97
C PHE A 29 1.16 -2.52 -6.34
N LEU A 30 2.31 -1.84 -6.33
CA LEU A 30 2.55 -0.53 -6.93
C LEU A 30 3.98 -0.52 -7.46
N ASP A 31 4.14 -0.24 -8.75
CA ASP A 31 5.46 -0.19 -9.42
C ASP A 31 6.34 -1.43 -9.19
N GLY A 32 5.69 -2.59 -9.14
CA GLY A 32 6.35 -3.90 -8.94
C GLY A 32 6.76 -4.19 -7.50
N LYS A 33 6.40 -3.34 -6.53
CA LYS A 33 6.56 -3.59 -5.10
C LYS A 33 5.21 -3.91 -4.48
N TYR A 34 5.20 -4.77 -3.47
CA TYR A 34 3.99 -5.18 -2.77
C TYR A 34 3.96 -4.58 -1.37
N TYR A 35 2.91 -3.81 -1.07
CA TYR A 35 2.75 -3.05 0.17
C TYR A 35 1.53 -3.54 0.94
N LEU A 36 1.61 -3.59 2.28
CA LEU A 36 0.50 -4.01 3.14
C LEU A 36 -0.58 -2.95 3.34
N GLY A 37 -0.26 -1.68 3.10
CA GLY A 37 -1.15 -0.56 3.41
C GLY A 37 -0.85 0.68 2.57
N PRO A 38 -1.81 1.62 2.46
CA PRO A 38 -1.71 2.80 1.62
C PRO A 38 -0.63 3.80 2.07
N GLU A 39 -0.08 3.64 3.27
CA GLU A 39 0.97 4.47 3.86
C GLU A 39 2.36 4.20 3.25
N LEU A 40 2.49 3.14 2.44
CA LEU A 40 3.71 2.81 1.68
C LEU A 40 5.00 2.72 2.51
N MET A 41 4.91 2.39 3.81
CA MET A 41 6.06 2.44 4.72
C MET A 41 7.14 1.42 4.39
N THR A 42 6.78 0.15 4.18
CA THR A 42 7.73 -0.91 3.85
C THR A 42 7.08 -1.87 2.86
N ALA A 43 7.73 -2.06 1.72
CA ALA A 43 7.35 -3.10 0.78
C ALA A 43 7.78 -4.45 1.37
N ILE A 44 6.86 -5.40 1.43
CA ILE A 44 7.09 -6.76 1.94
C ILE A 44 7.14 -7.79 0.81
N GLY A 45 7.21 -7.33 -0.43
CA GLY A 45 7.32 -8.19 -1.60
C GLY A 45 7.66 -7.37 -2.82
N TRP A 46 8.11 -8.04 -3.86
CA TRP A 46 8.50 -7.39 -5.11
C TRP A 46 8.44 -8.36 -6.28
N LEU A 47 8.42 -7.80 -7.49
CA LEU A 47 8.53 -8.54 -8.72
C LEU A 47 9.95 -8.47 -9.28
N GLU A 48 10.46 -9.63 -9.68
CA GLU A 48 11.64 -9.76 -10.54
C GLU A 48 11.20 -10.41 -11.86
N GLY A 49 11.07 -9.61 -12.91
CA GLY A 49 10.36 -10.02 -14.11
C GLY A 49 8.91 -10.38 -13.78
N LYS A 50 8.55 -11.66 -13.95
CA LYS A 50 7.25 -12.23 -13.56
C LYS A 50 7.24 -12.86 -12.17
N GLN A 51 8.39 -13.06 -11.53
CA GLN A 51 8.46 -13.78 -10.25
C GLN A 51 8.05 -12.86 -9.11
N PHE A 52 7.09 -13.29 -8.30
CA PHE A 52 6.64 -12.56 -7.11
C PHE A 52 7.30 -13.12 -5.86
N TYR A 53 8.18 -12.31 -5.28
CA TYR A 53 8.80 -12.57 -3.98
C TYR A 53 7.99 -11.91 -2.88
N TYR A 54 7.77 -12.65 -1.79
CA TYR A 54 6.96 -12.26 -0.64
C TYR A 54 7.69 -12.59 0.66
N ASP A 55 8.05 -11.55 1.39
CA ASP A 55 8.92 -11.56 2.58
C ASP A 55 8.13 -11.44 3.88
N GLU A 56 6.97 -12.08 3.94
CA GLU A 56 6.27 -12.27 5.20
C GLU A 56 6.91 -13.48 5.92
N LEU A 57 7.06 -13.35 7.24
CA LEU A 57 7.50 -14.42 8.11
C LEU A 57 6.30 -14.94 8.90
N ASP A 58 6.28 -16.24 9.17
CA ASP A 58 5.30 -16.84 10.06
C ASP A 58 5.61 -16.52 11.54
N PRO A 59 4.76 -16.93 12.50
CA PRO A 59 5.00 -16.68 13.92
C PRO A 59 6.27 -17.34 14.50
N THR A 60 6.87 -18.30 13.78
CA THR A 60 8.13 -18.93 14.16
C THR A 60 9.35 -18.19 13.59
N GLY A 61 9.13 -17.22 12.71
CA GLY A 61 10.16 -16.43 12.04
C GLY A 61 10.63 -17.03 10.70
N GLU A 62 9.96 -18.08 10.22
CA GLU A 62 10.30 -18.72 8.95
C GLU A 62 9.57 -18.05 7.78
N PRO A 63 10.19 -17.96 6.58
CA PRO A 63 9.52 -17.45 5.39
C PRO A 63 8.26 -18.23 5.09
N VAL A 64 7.19 -17.50 4.79
CA VAL A 64 5.90 -18.13 4.55
C VAL A 64 5.81 -18.88 3.23
N PHE A 65 6.73 -18.59 2.31
CA PHE A 65 6.97 -19.33 1.07
C PHE A 65 8.44 -19.77 1.00
N PRO A 66 8.74 -20.98 0.51
CA PRO A 66 10.11 -21.41 0.23
C PRO A 66 10.83 -20.40 -0.68
N ASP A 67 12.08 -20.07 -0.35
CA ASP A 67 12.89 -19.07 -1.07
C ASP A 67 12.20 -17.69 -1.21
N ARG A 68 11.16 -17.44 -0.41
CA ARG A 68 10.28 -16.27 -0.48
C ARG A 68 9.53 -16.16 -1.81
N LEU A 69 9.55 -17.17 -2.67
CA LEU A 69 8.89 -17.14 -3.97
C LEU A 69 7.43 -17.56 -3.83
N ALA A 70 6.52 -16.58 -3.86
CA ALA A 70 5.08 -16.84 -3.78
C ALA A 70 4.55 -17.47 -5.09
N GLY A 71 5.08 -17.04 -6.24
CA GLY A 71 4.62 -17.52 -7.53
C GLY A 71 5.03 -16.64 -8.70
N THR A 72 4.25 -16.70 -9.78
CA THR A 72 4.47 -15.90 -10.99
C THR A 72 3.24 -15.08 -11.36
N VAL A 73 3.44 -13.83 -11.73
CA VAL A 73 2.42 -12.92 -12.22
C VAL A 73 2.50 -12.81 -13.74
N GLU A 74 1.39 -13.11 -14.40
CA GLU A 74 1.22 -12.98 -15.86
C GLU A 74 -0.23 -12.64 -16.17
N ASP A 75 -0.45 -11.71 -17.10
CA ASP A 75 -1.79 -11.28 -17.54
C ASP A 75 -2.76 -10.99 -16.35
N LEU A 76 -2.27 -10.20 -15.38
CA LEU A 76 -3.00 -9.86 -14.15
C LEU A 76 -3.47 -11.11 -13.36
N THR A 77 -2.70 -12.18 -13.37
CA THR A 77 -2.97 -13.41 -12.61
C THR A 77 -1.72 -13.85 -11.87
N LEU A 78 -1.80 -14.00 -10.55
CA LEU A 78 -0.79 -14.67 -9.74
C LEU A 78 -1.05 -16.18 -9.76
N THR A 79 -0.10 -16.95 -10.28
CA THR A 79 -0.09 -18.41 -10.18
C THR A 79 0.87 -18.82 -9.05
N LEU A 80 0.34 -19.45 -8.01
CA LEU A 80 1.11 -19.95 -6.87
C LEU A 80 1.79 -21.30 -7.19
N ALA A 81 2.72 -21.72 -6.34
CA ALA A 81 3.46 -22.99 -6.51
C ALA A 81 2.57 -24.25 -6.52
N ASP A 82 1.40 -24.19 -5.87
CA ASP A 82 0.39 -25.27 -5.87
C ASP A 82 -0.52 -25.25 -7.12
N GLY A 83 -0.31 -24.29 -8.02
CA GLY A 83 -1.11 -24.09 -9.22
C GLY A 83 -2.37 -23.26 -9.03
N ALA A 84 -2.65 -22.77 -7.80
CA ALA A 84 -3.76 -21.86 -7.57
C ALA A 84 -3.57 -20.56 -8.36
N ARG A 85 -4.66 -20.05 -8.94
CA ARG A 85 -4.66 -18.85 -9.81
C ARG A 85 -5.49 -17.78 -9.15
N LEU A 86 -4.85 -16.70 -8.74
CA LEU A 86 -5.46 -15.57 -8.05
C LEU A 86 -5.47 -14.36 -9.00
N PRO A 87 -6.63 -13.80 -9.34
CA PRO A 87 -6.68 -12.63 -10.21
C PRO A 87 -6.14 -11.39 -9.48
N LEU A 88 -5.53 -10.50 -10.25
CA LEU A 88 -5.14 -9.17 -9.81
C LEU A 88 -6.15 -8.16 -10.35
N ASN A 89 -6.65 -7.31 -9.47
CA ASN A 89 -7.61 -6.26 -9.83
C ASN A 89 -6.99 -4.88 -9.62
N GLU A 90 -7.22 -3.99 -10.58
CA GLU A 90 -6.85 -2.58 -10.44
C GLU A 90 -7.63 -1.95 -9.28
N MET A 91 -6.92 -1.30 -8.36
CA MET A 91 -7.49 -0.66 -7.19
C MET A 91 -7.32 0.86 -7.30
N PRO A 92 -8.40 1.63 -7.49
CA PRO A 92 -8.32 3.08 -7.51
C PRO A 92 -7.88 3.61 -6.13
N TYR A 93 -6.83 4.42 -6.09
CA TYR A 93 -6.44 5.10 -4.86
C TYR A 93 -7.40 6.26 -4.57
N ARG A 94 -8.19 6.12 -3.51
CA ARG A 94 -8.83 7.24 -2.86
C ARG A 94 -7.98 7.59 -1.66
N ALA A 95 -7.27 8.72 -1.72
CA ALA A 95 -6.83 9.35 -0.50
C ALA A 95 -8.12 9.67 0.26
N ASP A 96 -8.33 9.05 1.42
CA ASP A 96 -9.38 9.50 2.33
C ASP A 96 -9.02 10.93 2.73
N VAL A 97 -9.53 11.89 1.94
CA VAL A 97 -9.66 13.26 2.35
C VAL A 97 -10.60 13.16 3.55
N ASP A 98 -10.10 13.50 4.75
CA ASP A 98 -10.89 13.68 5.96
C ASP A 98 -12.25 14.25 5.56
N SER A 99 -13.25 13.36 5.45
CA SER A 99 -14.59 13.77 5.09
C SER A 99 -15.13 14.31 6.39
N PRO A 100 -15.28 15.64 6.57
CA PRO A 100 -15.82 16.15 7.82
C PRO A 100 -17.20 15.52 7.93
N ALA A 101 -17.37 14.71 8.98
CA ALA A 101 -18.63 14.06 9.30
C ALA A 101 -19.76 15.06 9.02
N SER A 102 -20.57 14.78 8.00
CA SER A 102 -21.75 15.59 7.73
C SER A 102 -22.55 15.55 9.02
N PRO A 103 -22.78 16.68 9.71
CA PRO A 103 -23.55 16.66 10.94
C PRO A 103 -24.94 16.21 10.54
N SER A 104 -25.30 14.99 10.95
CA SER A 104 -26.63 14.43 10.85
C SER A 104 -27.62 15.53 11.25
N SER A 105 -28.34 16.04 10.27
CA SER A 105 -29.47 16.91 10.50
C SER A 105 -30.49 16.10 11.30
N LEU A 106 -30.44 16.30 12.62
CA LEU A 106 -31.50 15.91 13.54
C LEU A 106 -32.78 16.55 13.03
N THR A 107 -33.56 15.80 12.26
CA THR A 107 -34.92 16.14 11.88
C THR A 107 -35.74 16.25 13.17
N PRO A 108 -36.22 17.44 13.58
CA PRO A 108 -37.18 17.51 14.66
C PRO A 108 -38.54 17.09 14.08
N SER A 109 -39.11 16.08 14.72
CA SER A 109 -40.42 15.51 14.41
C SER A 109 -41.49 16.61 14.31
N SER A 110 -42.19 16.66 13.18
CA SER A 110 -43.35 17.55 12.95
C SER A 110 -44.51 17.17 13.87
N SER A 111 -44.72 17.94 14.94
CA SER A 111 -45.97 17.98 15.69
C SER A 111 -46.66 19.33 15.53
N ARG A 112 -47.87 19.28 14.96
CA ARG A 112 -48.89 20.31 14.74
C ARG A 112 -48.92 21.48 15.75
N HIS A 113 -48.99 22.73 15.27
CA HIS A 113 -50.15 23.63 15.45
C HIS A 113 -49.98 25.01 14.75
N ARG A 114 -51.05 25.41 14.06
CA ARG A 114 -51.62 26.73 13.59
C ARG A 114 -51.05 28.09 14.13
N PRO A 115 -51.47 29.27 13.57
CA PRO A 115 -50.63 30.25 12.86
C PRO A 115 -50.47 31.64 13.55
N ALA A 116 -49.45 32.42 13.09
CA ALA A 116 -49.22 33.90 13.02
C ALA A 116 -49.85 34.89 14.05
N PRO A 117 -49.33 36.14 14.30
CA PRO A 117 -48.43 36.93 13.44
C PRO A 117 -47.36 37.85 14.13
N ALA A 118 -46.58 38.52 13.26
CA ALA A 118 -46.07 39.90 13.34
C ALA A 118 -44.74 40.26 14.07
N SER A 119 -44.05 41.19 13.38
CA SER A 119 -43.09 42.22 13.82
C SER A 119 -41.59 41.92 13.81
N ASP A 120 -40.95 42.51 12.78
CA ASP A 120 -39.83 43.45 12.83
C ASP A 120 -38.58 43.11 13.65
N GLN A 121 -37.48 42.91 12.92
CA GLN A 121 -36.19 43.63 13.03
C GLN A 121 -35.19 42.91 12.09
N LEU A 122 -34.79 43.45 10.94
CA LEU A 122 -33.92 44.61 10.71
C LEU A 122 -32.58 44.45 11.43
N GLY A 123 -31.51 44.10 10.71
CA GLY A 123 -30.17 44.25 11.28
C GLY A 123 -29.01 43.46 10.68
N VAL A 124 -28.42 44.04 9.64
CA VAL A 124 -26.96 44.17 9.40
C VAL A 124 -26.10 42.93 9.11
N GLU A 125 -25.82 42.81 7.81
CA GLU A 125 -24.54 42.54 7.16
C GLU A 125 -23.27 42.82 7.99
N GLY A 126 -22.30 41.90 7.98
CA GLY A 126 -21.04 42.09 8.71
C GLY A 126 -19.99 41.01 8.46
N VAL A 127 -19.30 41.17 7.33
CA VAL A 127 -17.99 40.61 6.93
C VAL A 127 -17.09 40.12 8.09
N ARG A 128 -16.52 38.91 7.96
CA ARG A 128 -15.25 38.56 8.62
C ARG A 128 -14.26 37.89 7.67
N MET A 129 -13.03 38.33 7.84
CA MET A 129 -11.98 38.42 6.85
C MET A 129 -11.19 37.13 6.64
N SER A 130 -10.70 37.02 5.42
CA SER A 130 -9.45 36.36 5.02
C SER A 130 -8.36 36.49 6.10
N GLY A 131 -7.90 35.34 6.60
CA GLY A 131 -6.79 35.19 7.53
C GLY A 131 -5.79 34.19 6.99
N LYS A 132 -4.57 34.66 6.80
CA LYS A 132 -3.46 34.05 6.06
C LYS A 132 -2.84 32.89 6.82
N HIS A 133 -2.30 31.92 6.07
CA HIS A 133 -1.39 30.88 6.56
C HIS A 133 -0.25 31.47 7.42
N PRO A 134 0.13 30.76 8.48
CA PRO A 134 1.54 30.39 8.59
C PRO A 134 1.73 28.93 9.06
N TYR A 135 2.39 28.13 8.23
CA TYR A 135 3.00 26.85 8.63
C TYR A 135 4.28 27.14 9.44
N PRO A 136 4.49 26.53 10.62
CA PRO A 136 5.81 26.52 11.24
C PRO A 136 6.70 25.39 10.68
N ILE A 137 7.97 25.74 10.60
CA ILE A 137 9.07 25.14 9.87
C ILE A 137 9.62 23.88 10.58
N LEU A 138 9.99 22.90 9.75
CA LEU A 138 10.71 21.67 10.06
C LEU A 138 12.05 21.95 10.79
N LEU A 139 12.27 21.31 11.94
CA LEU A 139 13.58 21.24 12.61
C LEU A 139 14.11 19.82 12.47
N ALA A 140 15.08 19.65 11.59
CA ALA A 140 15.88 18.44 11.43
C ALA A 140 17.03 18.41 12.44
N ALA A 141 17.14 17.32 13.18
CA ALA A 141 18.33 16.86 13.91
C ALA A 141 18.31 15.33 13.79
N GLY A 142 19.31 14.59 13.34
CA GLY A 142 20.75 14.82 13.30
C GLY A 142 21.41 13.79 14.23
N ALA A 143 21.85 12.65 13.69
CA ALA A 143 22.93 11.82 14.27
C ALA A 143 23.36 10.73 13.27
N ALA A 144 24.54 10.91 12.69
CA ALA A 144 25.30 9.86 12.03
C ALA A 144 26.04 9.04 13.11
N LEU A 145 26.10 7.71 12.96
CA LEU A 145 27.07 6.89 13.69
C LEU A 145 27.68 5.85 12.75
N MET A 146 28.96 6.06 12.46
CA MET A 146 29.86 5.17 11.73
C MET A 146 30.55 4.21 12.70
N LEU A 147 30.44 2.91 12.45
CA LEU A 147 31.40 1.83 12.82
C LEU A 147 31.01 0.63 11.93
N GLY A 148 31.87 -0.09 11.20
CA GLY A 148 33.32 -0.20 11.21
C GLY A 148 33.75 -1.67 11.25
N ILE A 149 33.98 -2.27 10.07
CA ILE A 149 34.99 -3.30 9.71
C ILE A 149 34.91 -4.73 10.34
N LEU A 150 34.81 -5.81 9.51
CA LEU A 150 35.90 -6.79 9.25
C LEU A 150 35.48 -7.99 8.34
N LEU A 151 36.17 -8.09 7.19
CA LEU A 151 36.76 -9.27 6.53
C LEU A 151 35.99 -10.61 6.41
N GLY A 152 35.80 -11.04 5.15
CA GLY A 152 35.42 -12.42 4.83
C GLY A 152 35.53 -12.77 3.34
N VAL A 153 36.64 -12.44 2.68
CA VAL A 153 36.96 -13.01 1.35
C VAL A 153 37.41 -14.46 1.53
N LYS A 154 36.61 -15.42 1.05
CA LYS A 154 37.13 -16.74 0.68
C LYS A 154 36.72 -17.09 -0.74
N GLN A 155 37.63 -16.69 -1.63
CA GLN A 155 37.82 -17.23 -2.96
C GLN A 155 38.07 -18.75 -2.86
N ALA A 156 37.25 -19.55 -3.52
CA ALA A 156 37.54 -20.96 -3.75
C ALA A 156 37.33 -21.29 -5.23
N ASN A 157 38.37 -20.99 -6.01
CA ASN A 157 38.60 -21.62 -7.29
C ASN A 157 38.69 -23.14 -7.08
N ARG A 158 37.78 -23.91 -7.68
CA ARG A 158 38.06 -25.28 -8.10
C ARG A 158 37.56 -25.46 -9.53
N LEU A 159 38.47 -25.20 -10.47
CA LEU A 159 38.34 -25.66 -11.84
C LEU A 159 38.36 -27.20 -11.90
N PRO A 160 37.69 -27.80 -12.89
CA PRO A 160 37.44 -29.24 -12.96
C PRO A 160 38.69 -30.03 -13.34
N ALA A 161 38.93 -31.13 -12.61
CA ALA A 161 39.93 -32.11 -12.95
C ALA A 161 39.51 -32.89 -14.21
N ARG A 162 40.10 -32.51 -15.33
CA ARG A 162 40.10 -33.26 -16.60
C ARG A 162 41.09 -34.43 -16.46
N LYS A 163 40.67 -35.67 -16.71
CA LYS A 163 41.59 -36.77 -16.98
C LYS A 163 41.02 -37.67 -18.09
N PRO A 164 41.60 -37.65 -19.30
CA PRO A 164 41.39 -38.69 -20.29
C PRO A 164 42.48 -39.76 -20.15
N ARG A 165 42.09 -41.02 -20.07
CA ARG A 165 42.89 -42.13 -20.57
C ARG A 165 41.98 -43.32 -20.87
#